data_AF-A0A7C5EKJ6-F1
#
_entry.id   AF-A0A7C5EKJ6-F1
#
_cell.length_a   1.000
_cell.length_b   1.000
_cell.length_c   1.000
_cell.angle_alpha   90.00
_cell.angle_beta   90.00
_cell.angle_gamma   90.00
#
_symmetry.space_group_name_H-M   'P 1'
#
loop_
_entity.id
_entity.type
_entity.pdbx_description
1 polymer ?
#
loop_
_entity_poly.entity_id
_entity_poly.type
_entity_poly.pdbx_seq_one_letter_code
_entity_poly.pdbx_strand_id
1 'polypeptide(L)'
;MTKTIHRDAERLVFQISKELYEKEAVFAAVYALSGECKNRIEPGPDESHVTVTLEPLTPLSEAELLHLEHRFLSGITDQQLRLDLERRFGPLRQLIVEHAFAPLAHLKEAVKKTIGRD
;
A
#
# COMPACT_ATOMS: atom_id res chain seq x y z
N MET A 1 1.82 -15.35 10.55
CA MET A 1 0.45 -14.95 10.94
C MET A 1 0.54 -13.57 11.57
N THR A 2 -0.21 -12.57 11.07
CA THR A 2 -0.41 -11.32 11.80
C THR A 2 -1.12 -11.67 13.10
N LYS A 3 -0.46 -11.50 14.24
CA LYS A 3 -1.05 -11.77 15.54
C LYS A 3 -1.50 -10.42 16.08
N THR A 4 -2.82 -10.20 16.16
CA THR A 4 -3.35 -9.07 16.93
C THR A 4 -2.98 -9.34 18.38
N ILE A 5 -2.12 -8.51 18.95
CA ILE A 5 -1.75 -8.63 20.36
C ILE A 5 -2.16 -7.30 21.02
N HIS A 6 -3.25 -7.39 21.77
CA HIS A 6 -3.95 -6.34 22.53
C HIS A 6 -4.94 -5.46 21.75
N ARG A 7 -6.21 -5.71 22.06
CA ARG A 7 -7.36 -4.82 21.86
C ARG A 7 -7.71 -4.23 23.22
N ASP A 8 -7.65 -2.91 23.37
CA ASP A 8 -8.32 -2.21 24.47
C ASP A 8 -9.32 -1.20 23.89
N ALA A 9 -10.13 -0.58 24.74
CA ALA A 9 -11.18 0.35 24.30
C ALA A 9 -10.65 1.63 23.63
N GLU A 10 -9.36 1.93 23.82
CA GLU A 10 -8.69 3.17 23.42
C GLU A 10 -7.66 2.96 22.30
N ARG A 11 -7.23 1.71 22.05
CA ARG A 11 -6.24 1.41 21.00
C ARG A 11 -6.28 -0.02 20.50
N LEU A 12 -5.85 -0.17 19.24
CA LEU A 12 -5.57 -1.43 18.59
C LEU A 12 -4.06 -1.58 18.39
N VAL A 13 -3.50 -2.72 18.80
CA VAL A 13 -2.08 -3.01 18.66
C VAL A 13 -1.88 -4.27 17.81
N PHE A 14 -1.08 -4.14 16.76
CA PHE A 14 -0.80 -5.20 15.80
C PHE A 14 0.67 -5.53 15.77
N GLN A 15 0.99 -6.83 15.77
CA GLN A 15 2.32 -7.32 15.44
C GLN A 15 2.32 -7.84 14.01
N ILE A 16 3.01 -7.10 13.14
CA ILE A 16 3.09 -7.39 11.72
C ILE A 16 4.39 -8.10 11.42
N SER A 17 4.30 -9.27 10.78
CA SER A 17 5.47 -10.05 10.35
C SER A 17 6.10 -9.43 9.10
N LYS A 18 7.40 -9.17 9.16
CA LYS A 18 8.22 -8.67 8.05
C LYS A 18 8.41 -9.71 6.93
N GLU A 19 8.15 -10.99 7.21
CA GLU A 19 8.18 -12.05 6.19
C GLU A 19 6.98 -11.97 5.24
N LEU A 20 5.86 -11.41 5.73
CA LEU A 20 4.60 -11.33 4.97
C LEU A 20 4.38 -9.94 4.38
N TYR A 21 4.82 -8.90 5.08
CA TYR A 21 4.50 -7.53 4.72
C TYR A 21 5.76 -6.68 4.63
N GLU A 22 5.92 -6.02 3.49
CA GLU A 22 6.96 -5.04 3.26
C GLU A 22 6.67 -3.74 3.99
N LYS A 23 7.73 -2.99 4.28
CA LYS A 23 7.66 -1.72 5.00
C LYS A 23 6.68 -0.76 4.29
N GLU A 24 6.75 -0.67 2.99
CA GLU A 24 5.92 0.18 2.14
C GLU A 24 4.43 -0.14 2.31
N ALA A 25 4.07 -1.42 2.39
CA ALA A 25 2.68 -1.85 2.59
C ALA A 25 2.16 -1.44 3.98
N VAL A 26 2.96 -1.67 5.03
CA VAL A 26 2.64 -1.26 6.40
C VAL A 26 2.43 0.25 6.48
N PHE A 27 3.39 1.03 5.97
CA PHE A 27 3.33 2.49 6.03
C PHE A 27 2.13 3.06 5.26
N ALA A 28 1.83 2.52 4.07
CA ALA A 28 0.68 2.96 3.28
C ALA A 28 -0.65 2.65 3.99
N ALA A 29 -0.80 1.45 4.55
CA ALA A 29 -2.01 1.06 5.28
C ALA A 29 -2.23 1.90 6.54
N VAL A 30 -1.16 2.18 7.30
CA VAL A 30 -1.22 3.07 8.47
C VAL A 30 -1.57 4.49 8.05
N TYR A 31 -0.91 5.01 7.00
CA TYR A 31 -1.15 6.37 6.53
C TYR A 31 -2.62 6.60 6.13
N ALA A 32 -3.26 5.60 5.50
CA ALA A 32 -4.66 5.65 5.10
C ALA A 32 -5.64 5.88 6.28
N LEU A 33 -5.23 5.60 7.53
CA LEU A 33 -6.04 5.78 8.73
C LEU A 33 -5.68 7.05 9.53
N SER A 34 -4.73 7.87 9.05
CA SER A 34 -4.23 9.05 9.79
C SER A 34 -5.28 10.15 10.02
N GLY A 35 -6.39 10.13 9.28
CA GLY A 35 -7.52 11.05 9.51
C GLY A 35 -8.45 10.62 10.64
N GLU A 36 -8.37 9.36 11.07
CA GLU A 36 -9.28 8.74 12.05
C GLU A 36 -8.54 8.29 13.32
N CYS A 37 -7.23 8.05 13.19
CA CYS A 37 -6.38 7.52 14.23
C CYS A 37 -5.08 8.32 14.36
N LYS A 38 -4.60 8.46 15.59
CA LYS A 38 -3.20 8.73 15.88
C LYS A 38 -2.43 7.41 15.75
N ASN A 39 -1.48 7.39 14.83
CA ASN A 39 -0.79 6.17 14.44
C ASN A 39 0.65 6.15 14.95
N ARG A 40 1.13 4.99 15.41
CA ARG A 40 2.56 4.74 15.67
C ARG A 40 3.03 3.45 15.01
N ILE A 41 4.25 3.49 14.48
CA ILE A 41 4.97 2.32 13.97
C ILE A 41 6.29 2.24 14.72
N GLU A 42 6.51 1.13 15.42
CA GLU A 42 7.65 0.90 16.29
C GLU A 42 8.30 -0.44 15.94
N PRO A 43 9.59 -0.65 16.26
CA PRO A 43 10.19 -1.99 16.21
C PRO A 43 9.33 -3.00 16.98
N GLY A 44 9.26 -4.23 16.47
CA GLY A 44 8.59 -5.34 17.13
C GLY A 44 9.33 -5.79 18.39
N PRO A 45 8.74 -6.73 19.16
CA PRO A 45 9.44 -7.39 20.27
C PRO A 45 10.66 -8.22 19.81
N ASP A 46 10.72 -8.56 18.51
CA ASP A 46 11.82 -9.27 17.87
C ASP A 46 12.20 -8.59 16.54
N GLU A 47 13.26 -9.09 15.90
CA GLU A 47 13.73 -8.57 14.63
C GLU A 47 12.80 -8.89 13.45
N SER A 48 11.90 -9.87 13.57
CA SER A 48 11.03 -10.33 12.48
C SER A 48 9.68 -9.60 12.45
N HIS A 49 9.36 -8.78 13.45
CA HIS A 49 8.10 -8.05 13.52
C HIS A 49 8.28 -6.52 13.60
N VAL A 50 7.20 -5.82 13.26
CA VAL A 50 6.97 -4.42 13.61
C VAL A 50 5.68 -4.30 14.39
N THR A 51 5.64 -3.34 15.31
CA THR A 51 4.45 -3.04 16.10
C THR A 51 3.74 -1.83 15.48
N VAL A 52 2.46 -1.97 15.17
CA VAL A 52 1.59 -0.88 14.73
C VAL A 52 0.57 -0.61 15.83
N THR A 53 0.47 0.63 16.27
CA THR A 53 -0.57 1.08 17.21
C THR A 53 -1.49 2.08 16.52
N LEU A 54 -2.80 1.82 16.60
CA LEU A 54 -3.85 2.73 16.14
C LEU A 54 -4.65 3.21 17.37
N GLU A 55 -4.57 4.50 17.66
CA GLU A 55 -5.32 5.17 18.72
C GLU A 55 -6.42 6.03 18.05
N PRO A 56 -7.71 5.65 18.09
CA PRO A 56 -8.78 6.46 17.51
C PRO A 56 -8.80 7.88 18.08
N LEU A 57 -9.04 8.88 17.22
CA LEU A 57 -9.11 10.29 17.64
C LEU A 57 -10.35 10.60 18.48
N THR A 58 -11.39 9.78 18.36
CA THR A 58 -12.62 9.85 19.15
C THR A 58 -12.92 8.47 19.73
N PRO A 59 -13.53 8.37 20.93
CA PRO A 59 -13.93 7.09 21.49
C PRO A 59 -14.83 6.32 20.51
N LEU A 60 -14.48 5.06 20.28
CA LEU A 60 -15.22 4.18 19.37
C LEU A 60 -15.97 3.13 20.17
N SER A 61 -17.16 2.76 19.70
CA SER A 61 -17.86 1.57 20.15
C SER A 61 -17.10 0.31 19.77
N GLU A 62 -17.45 -0.82 20.41
CA GLU A 62 -16.82 -2.11 20.09
C GLU A 62 -16.98 -2.48 18.60
N ALA A 63 -18.14 -2.21 18.00
CA ALA A 63 -18.40 -2.49 16.60
C ALA A 63 -17.51 -1.62 15.67
N GLU A 64 -17.31 -0.35 16.01
CA GLU A 64 -16.44 0.56 15.26
C GLU A 64 -14.97 0.17 15.39
N LEU A 65 -14.52 -0.27 16.57
CA LEU A 65 -13.17 -0.81 16.76
C LEU A 65 -12.94 -2.06 15.91
N LEU A 66 -13.91 -2.97 15.84
CA LEU A 66 -13.81 -4.16 14.99
C LEU A 66 -13.75 -3.78 13.51
N HIS A 67 -14.57 -2.80 13.10
CA HIS A 67 -14.54 -2.28 11.73
C HIS A 67 -13.19 -1.64 11.39
N LEU A 68 -12.60 -0.87 12.31
CA LEU A 68 -11.28 -0.27 12.15
C LEU A 68 -10.18 -1.34 12.03
N GLU A 69 -10.22 -2.37 12.88
CA GLU A 69 -9.32 -3.53 12.80
C GLU A 69 -9.41 -4.19 11.41
N HIS A 70 -10.62 -4.49 10.95
CA HIS A 70 -10.84 -5.09 9.63
C HIS A 70 -10.31 -4.20 8.51
N ARG A 71 -10.58 -2.89 8.55
CA ARG A 71 -10.08 -1.94 7.55
C ARG A 71 -8.56 -1.92 7.51
N PHE A 72 -7.90 -1.94 8.66
CA PHE A 72 -6.45 -1.97 8.71
C PHE A 72 -5.89 -3.28 8.13
N LEU A 73 -6.42 -4.44 8.54
CA LEU A 73 -5.98 -5.75 8.07
C LEU A 73 -6.22 -5.95 6.57
N SER A 74 -7.39 -5.57 6.06
CA SER A 74 -7.65 -5.59 4.61
C SER A 74 -6.74 -4.61 3.88
N GLY A 75 -6.57 -3.39 4.42
CA GLY A 75 -5.72 -2.37 3.83
C GLY A 75 -4.28 -2.83 3.67
N ILE A 76 -3.67 -3.42 4.69
CA ILE A 76 -2.28 -3.90 4.58
C ILE A 76 -2.14 -5.07 3.58
N THR A 77 -3.12 -5.98 3.54
CA THR A 77 -3.14 -7.06 2.54
C THR A 77 -3.24 -6.51 1.12
N ASP A 78 -4.13 -5.53 0.87
CA ASP A 78 -4.28 -4.91 -0.44
C ASP A 78 -3.00 -4.18 -0.87
N GLN A 79 -2.36 -3.47 0.05
CA GLN A 79 -1.10 -2.78 -0.23
C GLN A 79 0.03 -3.77 -0.57
N GLN A 80 0.14 -4.89 0.15
CA GLN A 80 1.13 -5.91 -0.15
C GLN A 80 0.87 -6.56 -1.50
N LEU A 81 -0.38 -6.95 -1.78
CA LEU A 81 -0.75 -7.54 -3.07
C LEU A 81 -0.45 -6.59 -4.23
N ARG A 82 -0.71 -5.28 -4.05
CA ARG A 82 -0.34 -4.26 -5.03
C ARG A 82 1.16 -4.24 -5.32
N LEU A 83 2.00 -4.31 -4.28
CA LEU A 83 3.46 -4.37 -4.45
C LEU A 83 3.89 -5.63 -5.18
N ASP A 84 3.31 -6.78 -4.84
CA ASP A 84 3.64 -8.06 -5.47
C ASP A 84 3.22 -8.10 -6.95
N LEU A 85 2.03 -7.57 -7.27
CA LEU A 85 1.56 -7.45 -8.65
C LEU A 85 2.43 -6.50 -9.47
N GLU A 86 2.82 -5.35 -8.89
CA GLU A 86 3.71 -4.40 -9.54
C GLU A 86 5.08 -5.03 -9.82
N ARG A 87 5.64 -5.74 -8.83
CA ARG A 87 6.91 -6.46 -8.99
C ARG A 87 6.84 -7.52 -10.08
N ARG A 88 5.73 -8.26 -10.15
CA ARG A 88 5.57 -9.39 -11.08
C ARG A 88 5.22 -8.95 -12.50
N PHE A 89 4.42 -7.89 -12.65
CA PHE A 89 3.82 -7.51 -13.93
C PHE A 89 4.18 -6.09 -14.40
N GLY A 90 4.83 -5.28 -13.58
CA GLY A 90 5.34 -3.96 -13.95
C GLY A 90 6.22 -3.98 -15.20
N PRO A 91 7.18 -4.92 -15.34
CA PRO A 91 7.97 -5.06 -16.56
C PRO A 91 7.15 -5.41 -17.79
N LEU A 92 6.15 -6.29 -17.65
CA LEU A 92 5.25 -6.65 -18.75
C LEU A 92 4.40 -5.44 -19.18
N ARG A 93 3.89 -4.66 -18.23
CA ARG A 93 3.17 -3.41 -18.51
C ARG A 93 4.07 -2.45 -19.30
N GLN A 94 5.33 -2.30 -18.89
CA GLN A 94 6.27 -1.43 -19.57
C GLN A 94 6.50 -1.87 -21.02
N LEU A 95 6.70 -3.16 -21.26
CA LEU A 95 6.82 -3.72 -22.62
C LEU A 95 5.57 -3.49 -23.47
N ILE A 96 4.37 -3.67 -22.90
CA ILE A 96 3.10 -3.41 -23.61
C ILE A 96 3.00 -1.94 -24.00
N VAL A 97 3.32 -1.03 -23.09
CA VAL A 97 3.29 0.43 -23.33
C VAL A 97 4.30 0.78 -24.43
N GLU A 98 5.55 0.33 -24.30
CA GLU A 98 6.58 0.55 -25.31
C GLU A 98 6.17 0.06 -26.68
N HIS A 99 5.60 -1.15 -26.77
CA HIS A 99 5.17 -1.72 -28.05
C HIS A 99 3.95 -0.99 -28.64
N ALA A 100 2.94 -0.67 -27.82
CA ALA A 100 1.73 0.01 -28.26
C ALA A 100 2.02 1.43 -28.79
N PHE A 101 3.02 2.10 -28.21
CA PHE A 101 3.39 3.47 -28.59
C PHE A 101 4.64 3.56 -29.48
N ALA A 102 5.31 2.45 -29.78
CA ALA A 102 6.45 2.41 -30.70
C ALA A 102 6.16 3.07 -32.07
N PRO A 103 4.98 2.90 -32.70
CA PRO A 103 4.67 3.58 -33.96
C PRO A 103 4.61 5.11 -33.84
N LEU A 104 4.36 5.64 -32.64
CA LEU A 104 4.33 7.08 -32.39
C LEU A 104 5.73 7.67 -32.12
N ALA A 105 6.77 6.85 -31.98
CA ALA A 105 8.13 7.35 -31.78
C ALA A 105 8.62 8.19 -32.99
N HIS A 106 8.16 7.84 -34.20
CA HIS A 106 8.51 8.52 -35.45
C HIS A 106 7.45 9.52 -35.93
N LEU A 107 6.46 9.85 -35.09
CA LEU A 107 5.32 10.68 -35.52
C LEU A 107 5.76 12.05 -36.01
N LYS A 108 6.81 12.64 -35.43
CA LYS A 108 7.40 13.91 -35.91
C LYS A 108 7.98 13.81 -37.33
N GLU A 109 8.63 12.69 -37.65
CA GLU A 109 9.22 12.44 -38.97
C GLU A 109 8.15 12.14 -40.01
N ALA A 110 7.14 11.35 -39.64
CA ALA A 110 5.96 11.08 -40.47
C ALA A 110 5.19 12.37 -40.77
N VAL A 111 4.97 13.23 -39.76
CA VAL A 111 4.31 14.52 -39.92
C VAL A 111 5.13 15.47 -40.80
N LYS A 112 6.46 15.55 -40.64
CA LYS A 112 7.33 16.33 -41.53
C LYS A 112 7.21 15.89 -43.00
N LYS A 113 7.23 14.58 -43.27
CA LYS A 113 7.02 14.03 -44.62
C LYS A 113 5.65 14.37 -45.21
N THR A 114 4.63 14.50 -44.37
CA THR A 114 3.25 14.74 -44.82
C THR A 114 2.97 16.22 -45.09
N ILE A 115 3.62 17.12 -44.36
CA ILE A 115 3.36 18.58 -44.45
C ILE A 115 4.30 19.28 -45.46
N GLY A 116 5.37 18.62 -45.92
CA GLY A 116 6.20 19.12 -47.03
C GLY A 116 6.78 20.51 -46.81
N ARG A 117 7.25 20.82 -45.59
CA ARG A 117 7.98 22.05 -45.29
C ARG A 117 9.38 21.71 -44.81
N ASP A 118 10.37 22.13 -45.59
CA ASP A 118 11.77 22.31 -45.18
C ASP A 118 11.86 23.32 -44.02
#